data_AF-A0A5D9C6X0-F1
#
_entry.id   AF-A0A5D9C6X0-F1
#
_cell.length_a   1.000
_cell.length_b   1.000
_cell.length_c   1.000
_cell.angle_alpha   90.00
_cell.angle_beta   90.00
_cell.angle_gamma   90.00
#
_symmetry.space_group_name_H-M   'P 1'
#
loop_
_entity.id
_entity.type
_entity.pdbx_description
1 polymer ?
#
loop_
_entity_poly.entity_id
_entity_poly.type
_entity_poly.pdbx_seq_one_letter_code
_entity_poly.pdbx_strand_id
1 'polypeptide(L)'
;MTQSLRDRCGLFLPVICLLALAACDGAHEKAGREADQAAAAAMGQNQTGEGPRERLGEAQDRVDRANARANDAAADALKRQGDKLREQADLDADRLAEQAKALRASKQ
;
A
#
# COMPACT_ATOMS: atom_id res chain seq x y z
N MET A 1 44.43 -17.32 -8.25
CA MET A 1 43.40 -18.12 -7.54
C MET A 1 42.30 -17.18 -7.07
N THR A 2 41.26 -17.05 -7.89
CA THR A 2 40.11 -16.13 -7.70
C THR A 2 38.88 -16.93 -7.26
N GLN A 3 38.79 -17.23 -5.96
CA GLN A 3 37.61 -17.84 -5.35
C GLN A 3 37.46 -17.29 -3.92
N SER A 4 36.73 -16.18 -3.73
CA SER A 4 36.34 -15.74 -2.38
C SER A 4 35.17 -14.76 -2.30
N LEU A 5 34.60 -14.31 -3.44
CA LEU A 5 33.52 -13.32 -3.43
C LEU A 5 32.14 -13.89 -3.77
N ARG A 6 32.05 -15.18 -4.15
CA ARG A 6 30.78 -15.82 -4.57
C ARG A 6 29.99 -16.42 -3.40
N ASP A 7 30.64 -16.74 -2.28
CA ASP A 7 30.00 -17.47 -1.18
C ASP A 7 29.32 -16.57 -0.12
N ARG A 8 29.55 -15.25 -0.16
CA ARG A 8 29.00 -14.31 0.84
C ARG A 8 27.63 -13.73 0.47
N CYS A 9 27.21 -13.85 -0.80
CA CYS A 9 25.88 -13.42 -1.25
C CYS A 9 24.81 -14.53 -1.16
N GLY A 10 25.21 -15.80 -1.05
CA GLY A 10 24.28 -16.94 -1.06
C GLY A 10 23.45 -17.10 0.21
N LEU A 11 23.92 -16.59 1.34
CA LEU A 11 23.26 -16.79 2.64
C LEU A 11 22.25 -15.69 3.01
N PHE A 12 22.29 -14.53 2.36
CA PHE A 12 21.37 -13.41 2.66
C PHE A 12 20.02 -13.52 1.95
N LEU A 13 19.97 -14.17 0.78
CA LEU A 13 18.72 -14.38 0.04
C LEU A 13 17.66 -15.22 0.79
N PRO A 14 17.99 -16.35 1.47
CA PRO A 14 16.98 -17.16 2.14
C PRO A 14 16.34 -16.45 3.35
N VAL A 15 17.09 -15.59 4.07
CA VAL A 15 16.59 -14.88 5.26
C VAL A 15 15.53 -13.83 4.88
N ILE A 16 15.71 -13.14 3.75
CA ILE A 16 14.74 -12.16 3.24
C ILE A 16 13.45 -12.86 2.79
N CYS A 17 13.55 -14.02 2.15
CA CYS A 17 12.38 -14.81 1.76
C CYS A 17 11.57 -15.34 2.95
N LEU A 18 12.23 -15.71 4.06
CA LEU A 18 11.54 -16.20 5.26
C LEU A 18 10.77 -15.09 6.00
N LEU A 19 11.29 -13.85 6.01
CA LEU A 19 10.58 -12.70 6.60
C LEU A 19 9.36 -12.28 5.78
N ALA A 20 9.37 -12.51 4.47
CA ALA A 20 8.22 -12.21 3.60
C ALA A 20 7.02 -13.15 3.85
N LEU A 21 7.25 -14.37 4.35
CA LEU A 21 6.20 -15.35 4.62
C LEU A 21 5.47 -15.09 5.95
N ALA A 22 6.15 -14.50 6.94
CA ALA A 22 5.54 -14.09 8.22
C ALA A 22 4.76 -12.75 8.13
N ALA A 23 4.79 -12.11 6.96
CA ALA A 23 4.12 -10.84 6.71
C ALA A 23 2.72 -10.98 6.07
N CYS A 24 2.21 -12.21 5.90
CA CYS A 24 0.89 -12.44 5.32
C CYS A 24 -0.28 -12.22 6.30
N ASP A 25 -0.06 -12.29 7.61
CA ASP A 25 -1.14 -12.10 8.59
C ASP A 25 -1.43 -10.62 8.84
N GLY A 26 -2.72 -10.27 8.86
CA GLY A 26 -3.19 -8.92 9.16
C GLY A 26 -3.05 -8.53 10.65
N ALA A 27 -3.24 -7.25 10.96
CA ALA A 27 -3.03 -6.76 12.33
C ALA A 27 -4.10 -7.30 13.28
N HIS A 28 -5.34 -7.37 12.82
CA HIS A 28 -6.45 -7.90 13.61
C HIS A 28 -6.37 -9.42 13.75
N GLU A 29 -5.95 -10.13 12.71
CA GLU A 29 -5.67 -11.57 12.73
C GLU A 29 -4.61 -11.92 13.77
N LYS A 30 -3.48 -11.19 13.80
CA LYS A 30 -2.41 -11.38 14.79
C LYS A 30 -2.90 -11.16 16.23
N ALA A 31 -3.61 -10.07 16.47
CA ALA A 31 -4.20 -9.79 17.78
C ALA A 31 -5.21 -10.88 18.20
N GLY A 32 -5.99 -11.39 17.24
CA GLY A 32 -6.91 -12.51 17.45
C GLY A 32 -6.18 -13.79 17.83
N ARG A 33 -5.13 -14.15 17.09
CA ARG A 33 -4.26 -15.31 17.34
C ARG A 33 -3.65 -15.26 18.74
N GLU A 34 -3.10 -14.12 19.14
CA GLU A 34 -2.52 -13.93 20.48
C GLU A 34 -3.58 -14.08 21.59
N ALA A 35 -4.77 -13.51 21.39
CA ALA A 35 -5.86 -13.62 22.34
C ALA A 35 -6.38 -15.07 22.47
N ASP A 36 -6.39 -15.80 21.37
CA ASP A 36 -6.77 -17.20 21.29
C ASP A 36 -5.71 -18.10 21.97
N GLN A 37 -4.42 -17.84 21.76
CA GLN A 37 -3.32 -18.53 22.44
C GLN A 37 -3.34 -18.28 23.95
N ALA A 38 -3.55 -17.04 24.37
CA ALA A 38 -3.63 -16.68 25.79
C ALA A 38 -4.81 -17.39 26.49
N ALA A 39 -5.95 -17.50 25.82
CA ALA A 39 -7.12 -18.22 26.33
C ALA A 39 -6.84 -19.73 26.45
N ALA A 40 -6.21 -20.34 25.44
CA ALA A 40 -5.85 -21.76 25.48
C ALA A 40 -4.83 -22.05 26.59
N ALA A 41 -3.80 -21.21 26.72
CA ALA A 41 -2.79 -21.31 27.78
C ALA A 41 -3.41 -21.21 29.18
N ALA A 42 -4.36 -20.29 29.38
CA ALA A 42 -5.08 -20.15 30.65
C ALA A 42 -5.91 -21.39 31.01
N MET A 43 -6.37 -22.15 30.00
CA MET A 43 -7.11 -23.40 30.19
C MET A 43 -6.21 -24.65 30.23
N GLY A 44 -4.88 -24.48 30.19
CA GLY A 44 -3.93 -25.59 30.11
C GLY A 44 -4.06 -26.42 28.84
N GLN A 45 -4.67 -25.86 27.80
CA GLN A 45 -4.88 -26.51 26.50
C GLN A 45 -3.86 -25.99 25.50
N ASN A 46 -3.42 -26.88 24.61
CA ASN A 46 -2.67 -26.45 23.43
C ASN A 46 -3.66 -26.04 22.35
N GLN A 47 -3.46 -24.85 21.79
CA GLN A 47 -4.20 -24.43 20.62
C GLN A 47 -3.61 -25.08 19.38
N THR A 48 -4.37 -25.95 18.74
CA THR A 48 -4.02 -26.55 17.45
C THR A 48 -4.93 -25.97 16.38
N GLY A 49 -4.35 -25.18 15.48
CA GLY A 49 -5.05 -24.56 14.35
C GLY A 49 -5.56 -23.14 14.63
N GLU A 50 -6.31 -22.63 13.66
CA GLU A 50 -6.85 -21.26 13.62
C GLU A 50 -7.91 -21.04 14.70
N GLY A 51 -7.73 -20.01 15.52
CA GLY A 51 -8.66 -19.70 16.61
C GLY A 51 -9.87 -18.85 16.16
N PRO A 52 -10.97 -18.83 16.93
CA PRO A 52 -12.16 -18.05 16.57
C PRO A 52 -11.89 -16.53 16.45
N ARG A 53 -11.04 -15.97 17.33
CA ARG A 53 -10.70 -14.54 17.31
C ARG A 53 -9.73 -14.24 16.18
N GLU A 54 -8.82 -15.15 15.88
CA GLU A 54 -7.95 -15.05 14.70
C GLU A 54 -8.78 -14.92 13.40
N ARG A 55 -9.75 -15.82 13.18
CA ARG A 55 -10.62 -15.80 11.99
C ARG A 55 -11.48 -14.53 11.91
N LEU A 56 -11.95 -14.04 13.05
CA LEU A 56 -12.66 -12.77 13.13
C LEU A 56 -11.72 -11.59 12.79
N GLY A 57 -10.47 -11.66 13.24
CA GLY A 57 -9.43 -10.70 12.90
C GLY A 57 -9.15 -10.67 11.41
N GLU A 58 -8.94 -11.83 10.80
CA GLU A 58 -8.71 -11.96 9.35
C GLU A 58 -9.88 -11.39 8.53
N ALA A 59 -11.12 -11.59 8.99
CA ALA A 59 -12.31 -11.00 8.37
C ALA A 59 -12.31 -9.45 8.45
N GLN A 60 -11.92 -8.87 9.58
CA GLN A 60 -11.76 -7.42 9.74
C GLN A 60 -10.66 -6.89 8.82
N ASP A 61 -9.50 -7.56 8.79
CA ASP A 61 -8.39 -7.17 7.93
C ASP A 61 -8.78 -7.22 6.43
N ARG A 62 -9.64 -8.17 6.02
CA ARG A 62 -10.19 -8.20 4.65
C ARG A 62 -11.04 -6.97 4.34
N VAL A 63 -11.90 -6.55 5.27
CA VAL A 63 -12.75 -5.36 5.12
C VAL A 63 -11.89 -4.10 5.07
N ASP A 64 -10.90 -3.97 5.95
CA ASP A 64 -10.02 -2.80 5.99
C ASP A 64 -9.20 -2.67 4.71
N ARG A 65 -8.67 -3.78 4.19
CA ARG A 65 -7.98 -3.79 2.89
C ARG A 65 -8.91 -3.39 1.74
N ALA A 66 -10.16 -3.84 1.76
CA ALA A 66 -11.14 -3.46 0.73
C ALA A 66 -11.46 -1.97 0.79
N ASN A 67 -11.67 -1.43 2.00
CA ASN A 67 -11.92 0.00 2.22
C ASN A 67 -10.72 0.86 1.80
N ALA A 68 -9.50 0.45 2.17
CA ALA A 68 -8.28 1.14 1.77
C ALA A 68 -8.15 1.21 0.24
N ARG A 69 -8.36 0.08 -0.46
CA ARG A 69 -8.33 0.04 -1.93
C ARG A 69 -9.39 0.93 -2.57
N ALA A 70 -10.60 0.98 -2.00
CA ALA A 70 -11.65 1.84 -2.50
C ALA A 70 -11.30 3.33 -2.33
N ASN A 71 -10.74 3.71 -1.18
CA ASN A 71 -10.28 5.06 -0.91
C ASN A 71 -9.12 5.47 -1.83
N ASP A 72 -8.14 4.59 -2.03
CA ASP A 72 -7.02 4.84 -2.95
C ASP A 72 -7.52 5.05 -4.38
N ALA A 73 -8.45 4.22 -4.85
CA ALA A 73 -9.05 4.37 -6.16
C ALA A 73 -9.81 5.70 -6.31
N ALA A 74 -10.54 6.12 -5.26
CA ALA A 74 -11.23 7.41 -5.24
C ALA A 74 -10.23 8.58 -5.26
N ALA A 75 -9.15 8.49 -4.48
CA ALA A 75 -8.09 9.49 -4.46
C ALA A 75 -7.39 9.62 -5.81
N ASP A 76 -7.07 8.51 -6.47
CA ASP A 76 -6.49 8.48 -7.81
C ASP A 76 -7.43 9.11 -8.85
N ALA A 77 -8.73 8.83 -8.75
CA ALA A 77 -9.72 9.43 -9.64
C ALA A 77 -9.77 10.96 -9.46
N LEU A 78 -9.79 11.46 -8.22
CA LEU A 78 -9.77 12.89 -7.92
C LEU A 78 -8.47 13.55 -8.39
N LYS A 79 -7.32 12.89 -8.20
CA LYS A 79 -6.02 13.38 -8.68
C LYS A 79 -6.03 13.55 -10.20
N ARG A 80 -6.51 12.55 -10.93
CA ARG A 80 -6.64 12.63 -12.41
C ARG A 80 -7.59 13.75 -12.86
N GLN A 81 -8.66 14.02 -12.11
CA GLN A 81 -9.55 15.15 -12.41
C GLN A 81 -8.83 16.48 -12.19
N GLY A 82 -8.09 16.62 -11.09
CA GLY A 82 -7.28 17.80 -10.81
C GLY A 82 -6.21 18.05 -11.87
N ASP A 83 -5.50 17.01 -12.30
CA ASP A 83 -4.46 17.11 -13.33
C ASP A 83 -5.05 17.60 -14.66
N LYS A 84 -6.23 17.10 -15.06
CA LYS A 84 -6.94 17.57 -16.26
C LYS A 84 -7.38 19.03 -16.15
N LEU A 85 -7.89 19.44 -15.00
CA LEU A 85 -8.30 20.84 -14.79
C LEU A 85 -7.09 21.77 -14.86
N ARG A 86 -5.95 21.35 -14.30
CA ARG A 86 -4.70 22.08 -14.38
C ARG A 86 -4.22 22.23 -15.83
N GLU A 87 -4.20 21.13 -16.58
CA GLU A 87 -3.82 21.15 -18.00
C GLU A 87 -4.72 22.10 -18.82
N GLN A 88 -6.03 22.07 -18.57
CA GLN A 88 -6.97 23.00 -19.21
C GLN A 88 -6.68 24.46 -18.86
N ALA A 89 -6.42 24.76 -17.59
CA ALA A 89 -6.09 26.10 -17.15
C ALA A 89 -4.77 26.61 -17.75
N ASP A 90 -3.77 25.75 -17.88
CA ASP A 90 -2.49 26.08 -18.50
C ASP A 90 -2.67 26.42 -19.99
N LEU A 91 -3.46 25.62 -20.73
CA LEU A 91 -3.80 25.90 -22.13
C LEU A 91 -4.56 27.22 -22.31
N ASP A 92 -5.53 27.50 -21.43
CA ASP A 92 -6.28 28.75 -21.45
C ASP A 92 -5.37 29.95 -21.14
N ALA A 93 -4.44 29.80 -20.19
CA ALA A 93 -3.46 30.83 -19.87
C ALA A 93 -2.54 31.14 -21.05
N ASP A 94 -2.02 30.10 -21.72
CA ASP A 94 -1.18 30.25 -22.91
C ASP A 94 -1.95 30.96 -24.03
N ARG A 95 -3.20 30.56 -24.27
CA ARG A 95 -4.06 31.19 -25.27
C ARG A 95 -4.31 32.67 -24.97
N LEU A 96 -4.55 33.02 -23.71
CA LEU A 96 -4.72 34.41 -23.28
C LEU A 96 -3.42 35.20 -23.45
N ALA A 97 -2.27 34.60 -23.14
CA ALA A 97 -0.97 35.22 -23.32
C ALA A 97 -0.67 35.51 -24.81
N GLU A 98 -1.02 34.59 -25.71
CA GLU A 98 -0.91 34.79 -27.16
C GLU A 98 -1.82 35.92 -27.66
N GLN A 99 -3.10 35.93 -27.24
CA GLN A 99 -4.03 37.02 -27.58
C GLN A 99 -3.49 38.38 -27.12
N ALA A 100 -2.96 38.45 -25.90
CA ALA A 100 -2.37 39.68 -25.37
C ALA A 100 -1.13 40.13 -26.16
N LYS A 101 -0.29 39.19 -26.63
CA LYS A 101 0.86 39.50 -27.51
C LYS A 101 0.38 40.06 -28.85
N ALA A 102 -0.62 39.44 -29.47
CA ALA A 102 -1.18 39.90 -30.74
C ALA A 102 -1.75 41.32 -30.65
N LEU A 103 -2.51 41.62 -29.58
CA LEU A 103 -3.06 42.95 -29.33
C LEU A 103 -1.98 44.03 -29.07
N ARG A 104 -0.86 43.67 -28.45
CA ARG A 104 0.27 44.60 -28.28
C ARG A 104 0.98 44.86 -29.61
N ALA A 105 1.17 43.83 -30.42
CA ALA A 105 1.78 43.95 -31.74
C ALA A 105 0.94 44.79 -32.70
N SER A 106 -0.40 44.72 -32.61
CA SER A 106 -1.30 45.50 -33.48
C SER A 106 -1.43 46.98 -33.09
N LYS A 107 -0.83 47.42 -31.96
CA LYS A 107 -0.87 48.80 -31.47
C LYS A 107 0.43 49.59 -31.69
N GLN A 108 1.44 48.95 -32.28
CA GLN A 108 2.68 49.58 -32.75
C GLN A 108 2.61 49.81 -34.24
#